data_AF-A0A804MBF3-F1
#
_entry.id   AF-A0A804MBF3-F1
#
_cell.length_a   1.000
_cell.length_b   1.000
_cell.length_c   1.000
_cell.angle_alpha   90.00
_cell.angle_beta   90.00
_cell.angle_gamma   90.00
#
_symmetry.space_group_name_H-M   'P 1'
#
loop_
_entity.id
_entity.type
_entity.pdbx_description
1 polymer ?
#
loop_
_entity_poly.entity_id
_entity_poly.type
_entity_poly.pdbx_seq_one_letter_code
_entity_poly.pdbx_strand_id
1 'polypeptide(L)'
;MNGNGYDKRSWKKKRRRQTEGFEAVAMYWARAKKDGKFGLSYLDNQVFSWSVSDIFDRDLLRKKSFDVASVQCLLRDQVKRIPDTFTSFESYLDSFTWPLIEEVHADVFSSLDGYSEANFIEVTQVGNLDASKPILGFRVAEPVKDEKSRETYVPVENDIIVLSSHKPRHVSDLTQNKSSFVLGSNKKSSGPVTKAWEFKPKVCWSYAHKPAEAESSQCSQPSQCFDGRLIEWLGLEKFGLNDSQLNAVSDCVSLMDSNSSSIKLLWGPPGTGKTKTISSILWAMLIKGRRTLACAPTNTAVLEIAARIVNLTAKSSDGTVFLNDIVLFGNKKKMKIDNDYYLSKVYLNSRAERLLPCFKSNTGWRHCLCVLIDLLDP
;
A
#
# COMPACT_ATOMS: atom_id res chain seq x y z
N MET A 1 60.88 20.70 7.06
CA MET A 1 61.00 19.27 6.67
C MET A 1 59.76 18.53 7.15
N ASN A 2 59.09 17.89 6.20
CA ASN A 2 58.10 16.80 6.28
C ASN A 2 56.95 16.81 7.30
N GLY A 3 55.73 16.90 6.73
CA GLY A 3 54.80 15.78 6.86
C GLY A 3 53.49 16.04 7.60
N ASN A 4 52.54 16.72 6.97
CA ASN A 4 51.11 16.48 7.24
C ASN A 4 50.26 16.72 5.98
N GLY A 5 50.66 16.07 4.89
CA GLY A 5 49.77 15.79 3.76
C GLY A 5 48.86 14.61 4.10
N TYR A 6 47.96 14.79 5.07
CA TYR A 6 46.90 13.81 5.29
C TYR A 6 46.10 13.66 3.99
N ASP A 7 46.14 12.43 3.49
CA ASP A 7 46.07 12.11 2.08
C ASP A 7 44.64 12.20 1.53
N LYS A 8 44.31 13.34 0.91
CA LYS A 8 43.07 13.51 0.14
C LYS A 8 42.92 12.47 -0.99
N ARG A 9 44.01 11.86 -1.48
CA ARG A 9 43.95 10.76 -2.46
C ARG A 9 43.58 9.44 -1.80
N SER A 10 44.07 9.15 -0.59
CA SER A 10 43.65 7.97 0.19
C SER A 10 42.16 8.01 0.54
N TRP A 11 41.64 9.16 0.98
CA TRP A 11 40.21 9.29 1.29
C TRP A 11 39.32 9.14 0.06
N LYS A 12 39.72 9.72 -1.08
CA LYS A 12 39.04 9.51 -2.38
C LYS A 12 39.15 8.07 -2.87
N LYS A 13 40.29 7.40 -2.74
CA LYS A 13 40.47 5.96 -3.08
C LYS A 13 39.59 5.06 -2.21
N LYS A 14 39.50 5.34 -0.91
CA LYS A 14 38.69 4.58 0.05
C LYS A 14 37.19 4.73 -0.24
N ARG A 15 36.72 5.94 -0.57
CA ARG A 15 35.35 6.15 -1.07
C ARG A 15 35.09 5.43 -2.39
N ARG A 16 36.02 5.48 -3.34
CA ARG A 16 35.87 4.85 -4.66
C ARG A 16 35.70 3.33 -4.57
N ARG A 17 36.48 2.67 -3.70
CA ARG A 17 36.38 1.22 -3.43
C ARG A 17 35.07 0.78 -2.78
N GLN A 18 34.43 1.63 -1.96
CA GLN A 18 33.15 1.30 -1.32
C GLN A 18 31.95 1.43 -2.26
N THR A 19 32.08 2.21 -3.34
CA THR A 19 31.04 2.39 -4.36
C THR A 19 31.27 1.57 -5.62
N GLU A 20 32.43 0.93 -5.75
CA GLU A 20 32.78 0.06 -6.89
C GLU A 20 31.78 -1.10 -6.98
N GLY A 21 31.04 -1.17 -8.09
CA GLY A 21 29.98 -2.16 -8.32
C GLY A 21 28.56 -1.68 -7.92
N PHE A 22 28.42 -0.48 -7.37
CA PHE A 22 27.13 0.14 -7.04
C PHE A 22 26.82 1.37 -7.92
N GLU A 23 27.53 1.59 -9.02
CA GLU A 23 27.48 2.85 -9.78
C GLU A 23 26.08 3.16 -10.32
N ALA A 24 25.39 2.17 -10.89
CA ALA A 24 24.03 2.33 -11.41
C ALA A 24 23.05 2.74 -10.30
N VAL A 25 23.18 2.09 -9.15
CA VAL A 25 22.37 2.34 -7.96
C VAL A 25 22.68 3.73 -7.38
N ALA A 26 23.96 4.07 -7.19
CA ALA A 26 24.39 5.37 -6.70
C ALA A 26 23.94 6.52 -7.63
N MET A 27 24.00 6.32 -8.96
CA MET A 27 23.48 7.29 -9.93
C MET A 27 21.97 7.47 -9.82
N TYR A 28 21.22 6.39 -9.63
CA TYR A 28 19.78 6.47 -9.37
C TYR A 28 19.51 7.27 -8.08
N TRP A 29 20.22 6.98 -6.99
CA TRP A 29 20.07 7.70 -5.72
C TRP A 29 20.37 9.18 -5.84
N ALA A 30 21.42 9.54 -6.60
CA ALA A 30 21.75 10.93 -6.85
C ALA A 30 20.62 11.69 -7.57
N ARG A 31 19.84 11.02 -8.44
CA ARG A 31 18.65 11.61 -9.06
C ARG A 31 17.47 11.67 -8.09
N ALA A 32 17.13 10.57 -7.44
CA ALA A 32 15.99 10.51 -6.52
C ALA A 32 16.10 11.54 -5.37
N LYS A 33 17.32 11.82 -4.90
CA LYS A 33 17.59 12.85 -3.88
C LYS A 33 17.21 14.26 -4.36
N LYS A 34 17.36 14.57 -5.65
CA LYS A 34 16.99 15.88 -6.21
C LYS A 34 15.48 16.08 -6.28
N ASP A 35 14.71 15.00 -6.45
CA ASP A 35 13.26 15.07 -6.63
C ASP A 35 12.48 15.26 -5.31
N GLY A 36 13.18 15.37 -4.16
CA GLY A 36 12.53 15.51 -2.84
C GLY A 36 11.67 14.32 -2.42
N LYS A 37 11.66 13.24 -3.21
CA LYS A 37 10.81 12.05 -3.02
C LYS A 37 11.16 11.20 -1.80
N PHE A 38 12.16 11.58 -1.01
CA PHE A 38 12.71 10.71 0.03
C PHE A 38 13.07 11.38 1.36
N GLY A 39 12.25 11.02 2.36
CA GLY A 39 12.55 10.94 3.78
C GLY A 39 11.68 9.82 4.36
N LEU A 40 12.22 9.06 5.32
CA LEU A 40 11.43 8.07 6.08
C LEU A 40 10.18 8.76 6.64
N SER A 41 9.01 8.13 6.48
CA SER A 41 7.77 8.61 7.11
C SER A 41 7.91 8.59 8.64
N TYR A 42 7.02 9.26 9.37
CA TYR A 42 7.03 9.17 10.83
C TYR A 42 6.94 7.71 11.30
N LEU A 43 6.07 6.93 10.67
CA LEU A 43 5.91 5.50 10.96
C LEU A 43 7.19 4.72 10.63
N ASP A 44 7.80 4.94 9.46
CA ASP A 44 9.05 4.27 9.09
C ASP A 44 10.15 4.58 10.11
N ASN A 45 10.22 5.84 10.57
CA ASN A 45 11.18 6.24 11.58
C ASN A 45 10.96 5.55 12.92
N GLN A 46 9.71 5.31 13.31
CA GLN A 46 9.39 4.57 14.52
C GLN A 46 9.79 3.11 14.38
N VAL A 47 9.37 2.45 13.30
CA VAL A 47 9.67 1.03 13.03
C VAL A 47 11.19 0.79 13.00
N PHE A 48 11.95 1.64 12.30
CA PHE A 48 13.41 1.49 12.23
C PHE A 48 14.15 1.99 13.47
N SER A 49 13.46 2.56 14.46
CA SER A 49 14.07 2.89 15.76
C SER A 49 14.11 1.72 16.73
N TRP A 50 13.26 0.70 16.51
CA TRP A 50 13.18 -0.49 17.34
C TRP A 50 14.44 -1.34 17.22
N SER A 51 14.97 -1.78 18.36
CA SER A 51 15.90 -2.90 18.40
C SER A 51 15.14 -4.22 18.24
N VAL A 52 15.83 -5.30 17.90
CA VAL A 52 15.19 -6.63 17.85
C VAL A 52 14.58 -7.02 19.19
N SER A 53 15.21 -6.67 20.30
CA SER A 53 14.62 -6.87 21.64
C SER A 53 13.33 -6.07 21.84
N ASP A 54 13.25 -4.84 21.31
CA ASP A 54 12.03 -4.03 21.35
C ASP A 54 10.92 -4.67 20.51
N ILE A 55 11.26 -5.22 19.33
CA ILE A 55 10.30 -5.92 18.49
C ILE A 55 9.69 -7.09 19.26
N PHE A 56 10.50 -7.90 19.94
CA PHE A 56 10.03 -9.06 20.70
C PHE A 56 9.44 -8.73 22.09
N ASP A 57 9.41 -7.45 22.50
CA ASP A 57 8.72 -7.01 23.73
C ASP A 57 7.23 -6.77 23.45
N ARG A 58 6.37 -7.76 23.77
CA ARG A 58 4.92 -7.67 23.58
C ARG A 58 4.25 -6.51 24.32
N ASP A 59 4.92 -5.95 25.34
CA ASP A 59 4.40 -4.83 26.12
C ASP A 59 5.21 -3.55 25.87
N LEU A 60 5.91 -3.45 24.73
CA LEU A 60 6.78 -2.32 24.40
C LEU A 60 6.07 -0.98 24.63
N LEU A 61 4.81 -0.85 24.15
CA LEU A 61 4.02 0.38 24.24
C LEU A 61 3.05 0.41 25.44
N ARG A 62 2.87 -0.72 26.15
CA ARG A 62 1.85 -0.90 27.21
C ARG A 62 2.39 -0.86 28.64
N LYS A 63 3.70 -1.07 28.87
CA LYS A 63 4.28 -1.06 30.22
C LYS A 63 4.09 0.30 30.90
N LYS A 64 3.37 0.35 32.03
CA LYS A 64 3.30 1.55 32.88
C LYS A 64 4.67 1.83 33.50
N SER A 65 5.22 3.01 33.26
CA SER A 65 6.46 3.45 33.89
C SER A 65 6.20 3.89 35.33
N PHE A 66 6.88 3.28 36.29
CA PHE A 66 7.07 3.81 37.64
C PHE A 66 8.44 4.50 37.82
N ASP A 67 9.29 4.49 36.79
CA ASP A 67 10.68 4.96 36.91
C ASP A 67 11.12 5.82 35.71
N VAL A 68 11.43 7.08 36.01
CA VAL A 68 11.79 8.14 35.04
C VAL A 68 13.30 8.29 34.97
N ALA A 69 14.00 7.32 34.36
CA ALA A 69 15.46 7.41 34.20
C ALA A 69 15.99 7.04 32.81
N SER A 70 15.16 6.85 31.78
CA SER A 70 15.67 6.56 30.42
C SER A 70 14.73 7.06 29.33
N VAL A 71 15.28 7.49 28.19
CA VAL A 71 14.53 7.94 26.99
C VAL A 71 13.56 6.87 26.46
N GLN A 72 13.81 5.60 26.77
CA GLN A 72 12.90 4.47 26.52
C GLN A 72 11.52 4.63 27.20
N CYS A 73 11.38 5.51 28.21
CA CYS A 73 10.15 5.73 28.97
C CYS A 73 9.11 6.60 28.24
N LEU A 74 9.49 7.36 27.19
CA LEU A 74 8.52 8.20 26.46
C LEU A 74 7.52 7.39 25.61
N LEU A 75 7.82 6.13 25.31
CA LEU A 75 6.99 5.24 24.49
C LEU A 75 5.90 4.50 25.29
N ARG A 76 5.97 4.56 26.62
CA ARG A 76 5.24 3.69 27.53
C ARG A 76 3.94 4.36 28.02
N ASP A 77 2.82 3.65 27.92
CA ASP A 77 1.43 4.12 28.24
C ASP A 77 0.82 5.10 27.23
N GLN A 78 1.19 4.94 25.96
CA GLN A 78 0.70 5.81 24.88
C GLN A 78 -0.56 5.28 24.20
N VAL A 79 -0.82 3.96 24.28
CA VAL A 79 -2.01 3.33 23.69
C VAL A 79 -3.20 3.53 24.64
N LYS A 80 -3.93 4.63 24.42
CA LYS A 80 -5.14 4.97 25.17
C LYS A 80 -6.40 4.42 24.47
N ARG A 81 -7.49 4.28 25.23
CA ARG A 81 -8.80 3.98 24.66
C ARG A 81 -9.19 5.11 23.70
N ILE A 82 -9.60 4.75 22.48
CA ILE A 82 -10.09 5.71 21.49
C ILE A 82 -11.40 6.35 22.03
N PRO A 83 -11.48 7.68 22.08
CA PRO A 83 -12.70 8.39 22.49
C PRO A 83 -13.88 8.11 21.57
N ASP A 84 -15.10 8.16 22.10
CA ASP A 84 -16.32 8.02 21.30
C ASP A 84 -16.61 9.29 20.46
N THR A 85 -16.07 10.44 20.88
CA THR A 85 -16.21 11.74 20.19
C THR A 85 -14.89 12.51 20.23
N PHE A 86 -14.65 13.34 19.22
CA PHE A 86 -13.40 14.09 19.07
C PHE A 86 -13.69 15.59 19.02
N THR A 87 -12.84 16.37 19.69
CA THR A 87 -12.97 17.84 19.74
C THR A 87 -12.43 18.54 18.50
N SER A 88 -11.52 17.88 17.77
CA SER A 88 -10.93 18.38 16.53
C SER A 88 -10.45 17.24 15.64
N PHE A 89 -10.23 17.52 14.37
CA PHE A 89 -9.61 16.60 13.42
C PHE A 89 -8.21 16.15 13.87
N GLU A 90 -7.44 17.05 14.48
CA GLU A 90 -6.12 16.76 15.04
C GLU A 90 -6.23 15.78 16.22
N SER A 91 -7.16 16.03 17.15
CA SER A 91 -7.44 15.11 18.26
C SER A 91 -7.88 13.74 17.77
N TYR A 92 -8.61 13.67 16.66
CA TYR A 92 -8.94 12.41 16.00
C TYR A 92 -7.68 11.68 15.53
N LEU A 93 -6.86 12.30 14.68
CA LEU A 93 -5.65 11.65 14.14
C LEU A 93 -4.70 11.21 15.25
N ASP A 94 -4.47 12.06 16.25
CA ASP A 94 -3.58 11.75 17.37
C ASP A 94 -4.06 10.56 18.20
N SER A 95 -5.38 10.38 18.35
CA SER A 95 -5.97 9.26 19.07
C SER A 95 -5.69 7.90 18.41
N PHE A 96 -5.47 7.88 17.08
CA PHE A 96 -5.18 6.66 16.33
C PHE A 96 -3.68 6.41 16.08
N THR A 97 -2.82 7.41 16.30
CA THR A 97 -1.37 7.30 16.05
C THR A 97 -0.76 6.11 16.78
N TRP A 98 -0.97 5.99 18.09
CA TRP A 98 -0.38 4.92 18.89
C TRP A 98 -1.02 3.55 18.69
N PRO A 99 -2.37 3.42 18.61
CA PRO A 99 -2.99 2.17 18.17
C PRO A 99 -2.44 1.66 16.84
N LEU A 100 -2.20 2.55 15.86
CA LEU A 100 -1.62 2.16 14.57
C LEU A 100 -0.16 1.69 14.71
N ILE A 101 0.65 2.37 15.51
CA ILE A 101 2.04 1.95 15.77
C ILE A 101 2.08 0.58 16.48
N GLU A 102 1.17 0.34 17.42
CA GLU A 102 1.02 -0.95 18.11
C GLU A 102 0.60 -2.06 17.13
N GLU A 103 -0.34 -1.79 16.23
CA GLU A 103 -0.74 -2.75 15.19
C GLU A 103 0.44 -3.11 14.27
N VAL A 104 1.22 -2.11 13.86
CA VAL A 104 2.43 -2.32 13.04
C VAL A 104 3.51 -3.07 13.83
N HIS A 105 3.70 -2.76 15.11
CA HIS A 105 4.62 -3.49 15.98
C HIS A 105 4.23 -4.96 16.10
N ALA A 106 2.94 -5.24 16.34
CA ALA A 106 2.41 -6.59 16.42
C ALA A 106 2.54 -7.36 15.10
N ASP A 107 2.35 -6.71 13.95
CA ASP A 107 2.54 -7.32 12.63
C ASP A 107 4.01 -7.65 12.36
N VAL A 108 4.93 -6.76 12.70
CA VAL A 108 6.38 -7.00 12.60
C VAL A 108 6.82 -8.10 13.58
N PHE A 109 6.32 -8.10 14.82
CA PHE A 109 6.54 -9.17 15.80
C PHE A 109 6.08 -10.51 15.20
N SER A 110 4.83 -10.59 14.74
CA SER A 110 4.24 -11.83 14.22
C SER A 110 5.02 -12.37 13.02
N SER A 111 5.44 -11.46 12.14
CA SER A 111 6.27 -11.79 10.98
C SER A 111 7.65 -12.33 11.37
N LEU A 112 8.25 -11.83 12.47
CA LEU A 112 9.55 -12.29 12.96
C LEU A 112 9.49 -13.48 13.91
N ASP A 113 8.36 -13.73 14.58
CA ASP A 113 8.18 -14.90 15.45
C ASP A 113 8.24 -16.20 14.64
N GLY A 114 7.73 -16.17 13.40
CA GLY A 114 7.87 -17.26 12.42
C GLY A 114 9.19 -17.30 11.64
N TYR A 115 10.18 -16.45 11.97
CA TYR A 115 11.39 -16.26 11.16
C TYR A 115 12.30 -17.50 11.10
N SER A 116 12.15 -18.44 12.03
CA SER A 116 12.92 -19.69 12.01
C SER A 116 12.70 -20.50 10.73
N GLU A 117 11.63 -20.27 9.97
CA GLU A 117 11.37 -20.93 8.67
C GLU A 117 11.47 -19.97 7.48
N ALA A 118 11.74 -18.67 7.69
CA ALA A 118 11.77 -17.69 6.63
C ALA A 118 12.93 -17.93 5.64
N ASN A 119 12.68 -17.65 4.36
CA ASN A 119 13.72 -17.65 3.34
C ASN A 119 14.68 -16.48 3.57
N PHE A 120 15.96 -16.69 3.30
CA PHE A 120 17.00 -15.67 3.41
C PHE A 120 17.84 -15.62 2.13
N ILE A 121 18.70 -14.60 2.04
CA ILE A 121 19.66 -14.45 0.96
C ILE A 121 20.97 -13.93 1.53
N GLU A 122 22.09 -14.41 1.00
CA GLU A 122 23.40 -13.94 1.42
C GLU A 122 23.67 -12.54 0.85
N VAL A 123 24.18 -11.65 1.71
CA VAL A 123 24.74 -10.37 1.29
C VAL A 123 26.21 -10.58 0.99
N THR A 124 26.61 -10.41 -0.27
CA THR A 124 27.99 -10.59 -0.74
C THR A 124 28.82 -9.32 -0.63
N GLN A 125 28.18 -8.14 -0.66
CA GLN A 125 28.88 -6.86 -0.55
C GLN A 125 27.97 -5.79 0.07
N VAL A 126 28.53 -4.93 0.91
CA VAL A 126 27.86 -3.74 1.45
C VAL A 126 28.67 -2.49 1.08
N GLY A 127 28.01 -1.50 0.50
CA GLY A 127 28.59 -0.21 0.12
C GLY A 127 27.82 0.94 0.76
N ASN A 128 28.50 2.01 1.15
CA ASN A 128 27.82 3.23 1.60
C ASN A 128 27.50 4.12 0.40
N LEU A 129 26.21 4.40 0.18
CA LEU A 129 25.73 5.16 -0.98
C LEU A 129 25.65 6.67 -0.71
N ASP A 130 25.47 7.07 0.55
CA ASP A 130 25.43 8.47 0.96
C ASP A 130 26.11 8.63 2.34
N ALA A 131 27.16 9.45 2.44
CA ALA A 131 27.80 9.69 3.73
C ALA A 131 26.95 10.55 4.69
N SER A 132 25.95 11.26 4.16
CA SER A 132 25.08 12.18 4.92
C SER A 132 23.80 11.55 5.44
N LYS A 133 23.39 10.41 4.84
CA LYS A 133 22.21 9.65 5.26
C LYS A 133 22.62 8.18 5.42
N PRO A 134 22.08 7.44 6.39
CA PRO A 134 22.33 6.00 6.59
C PRO A 134 21.78 5.10 5.46
N ILE A 135 22.14 5.37 4.21
CA ILE A 135 21.72 4.62 3.02
C ILE A 135 22.86 3.72 2.60
N LEU A 136 22.60 2.42 2.61
CA LEU A 136 23.56 1.36 2.32
C LEU A 136 23.10 0.60 1.05
N GLY A 137 24.03 0.37 0.15
CA GLY A 137 23.88 -0.52 -1.01
C GLY A 137 24.26 -1.93 -0.62
N PHE A 138 23.48 -2.91 -1.02
CA PHE A 138 23.76 -4.32 -0.78
C PHE A 138 23.80 -5.05 -2.11
N ARG A 139 24.87 -5.81 -2.31
CA ARG A 139 24.93 -6.83 -3.33
C ARG A 139 24.54 -8.14 -2.69
N VAL A 140 23.59 -8.84 -3.29
CA VAL A 140 23.07 -10.11 -2.78
C VAL A 140 23.51 -11.25 -3.70
N ALA A 141 23.66 -12.46 -3.17
CA ALA A 141 23.95 -13.64 -3.97
C ALA A 141 22.79 -13.95 -4.95
N GLU A 142 23.02 -14.84 -5.93
CA GLU A 142 21.90 -15.36 -6.70
C GLU A 142 21.07 -16.33 -5.84
N PRO A 143 19.72 -16.24 -5.87
CA PRO A 143 18.87 -17.19 -5.15
C PRO A 143 19.12 -18.62 -5.62
N VAL A 144 19.25 -19.54 -4.66
CA VAL A 144 19.37 -20.97 -4.94
C VAL A 144 18.08 -21.46 -5.60
N LYS A 145 18.20 -22.29 -6.65
CA LYS A 145 17.03 -22.80 -7.40
C LYS A 145 16.36 -24.01 -6.76
N ASP A 146 16.98 -24.61 -5.76
CA ASP A 146 16.41 -25.72 -5.00
C ASP A 146 15.31 -25.21 -4.07
N GLU A 147 14.07 -25.60 -4.32
CA GLU A 147 12.91 -25.24 -3.51
C GLU A 147 12.99 -25.78 -2.08
N LYS A 148 13.82 -26.79 -1.81
CA LYS A 148 14.07 -27.28 -0.45
C LYS A 148 15.04 -26.39 0.32
N SER A 149 15.77 -25.50 -0.36
CA SER A 149 16.66 -24.55 0.26
C SER A 149 15.89 -23.31 0.73
N ARG A 150 16.26 -22.80 1.89
CA ARG A 150 15.78 -21.50 2.39
C ARG A 150 16.51 -20.31 1.75
N GLU A 151 17.57 -20.56 0.96
CA GLU A 151 18.38 -19.52 0.30
C GLU A 151 17.75 -19.04 -1.03
N THR A 152 16.44 -18.90 -1.04
CA THR A 152 15.62 -18.63 -2.24
C THR A 152 15.02 -17.23 -2.24
N TYR A 153 15.28 -16.41 -1.21
CA TYR A 153 14.62 -15.10 -1.06
C TYR A 153 15.05 -14.12 -2.15
N VAL A 154 14.07 -13.43 -2.75
CA VAL A 154 14.30 -12.37 -3.75
C VAL A 154 13.75 -11.05 -3.21
N PRO A 155 14.61 -10.08 -2.86
CA PRO A 155 14.18 -8.79 -2.34
C PRO A 155 13.29 -8.00 -3.30
N VAL A 156 12.12 -7.58 -2.82
CA VAL A 156 11.16 -6.72 -3.52
C VAL A 156 11.15 -5.31 -2.92
N GLU A 157 10.77 -4.31 -3.72
CA GLU A 157 10.65 -2.91 -3.28
C GLU A 157 9.66 -2.81 -2.10
N ASN A 158 10.07 -2.14 -1.02
CA ASN A 158 9.40 -1.96 0.27
C ASN A 158 9.38 -3.17 1.22
N ASP A 159 10.14 -4.23 0.95
CA ASP A 159 10.33 -5.28 1.95
C ASP A 159 11.11 -4.74 3.16
N ILE A 160 10.66 -5.10 4.38
CA ILE A 160 11.41 -4.93 5.62
C ILE A 160 12.26 -6.18 5.83
N ILE A 161 13.57 -6.00 6.00
CA ILE A 161 14.50 -7.11 6.20
C ILE A 161 15.23 -7.00 7.54
N VAL A 162 15.64 -8.14 8.06
CA VAL A 162 16.55 -8.26 9.19
C VAL A 162 17.92 -8.67 8.66
N LEU A 163 18.93 -7.84 8.92
CA LEU A 163 20.32 -8.19 8.63
C LEU A 163 20.97 -8.88 9.83
N SER A 164 21.64 -10.00 9.55
CA SER A 164 22.42 -10.76 10.53
C SER A 164 23.85 -10.97 10.01
N SER A 165 24.82 -10.97 10.92
CA SER A 165 26.21 -11.34 10.63
C SER A 165 26.43 -12.86 10.52
N HIS A 166 25.45 -13.65 10.97
CA HIS A 166 25.50 -15.09 10.97
C HIS A 166 24.26 -15.68 10.31
N LYS A 167 24.42 -16.85 9.69
CA LYS A 167 23.31 -17.65 9.16
C LYS A 167 22.37 -18.04 10.31
N PRO A 168 21.13 -17.53 10.36
CA PRO A 168 20.20 -17.85 11.43
C PRO A 168 19.80 -19.33 11.33
N ARG A 169 19.85 -20.04 12.46
CA ARG A 169 19.41 -21.44 12.60
C ARG A 169 18.10 -21.53 13.38
N HIS A 170 17.91 -20.67 14.39
CA HIS A 170 16.68 -20.55 15.18
C HIS A 170 16.33 -19.11 15.48
N VAL A 171 15.05 -18.84 15.80
CA VAL A 171 14.59 -17.49 16.23
C VAL A 171 15.31 -17.01 17.48
N SER A 172 15.77 -17.93 18.33
CA SER A 172 16.61 -17.63 19.49
C SER A 172 17.92 -16.95 19.10
N ASP A 173 18.43 -17.16 17.88
CA ASP A 173 19.64 -16.49 17.40
C ASP A 173 19.40 -14.97 17.26
N LEU A 174 18.15 -14.54 17.03
CA LEU A 174 17.77 -13.12 16.97
C LEU A 174 17.68 -12.48 18.36
N THR A 175 17.26 -13.24 19.38
CA THR A 175 17.00 -12.72 20.73
C THR A 175 18.14 -12.93 21.72
N GLN A 176 18.95 -13.98 21.54
CA GLN A 176 20.00 -14.38 22.49
C GLN A 176 21.41 -13.92 22.08
N ASN A 177 21.61 -13.56 20.81
CA ASN A 177 22.94 -13.24 20.31
C ASN A 177 23.25 -11.74 20.51
N LYS A 178 24.43 -11.41 21.05
CA LYS A 178 24.94 -10.01 21.20
C LYS A 178 25.25 -9.33 19.86
N SER A 179 24.77 -9.90 18.75
CA SER A 179 25.02 -9.41 17.40
C SER A 179 24.08 -8.24 17.07
N SER A 180 24.60 -7.20 16.41
CA SER A 180 23.80 -6.04 16.00
C SER A 180 22.93 -6.39 14.80
N PHE A 181 21.66 -6.69 15.03
CA PHE A 181 20.66 -6.76 13.98
C PHE A 181 20.21 -5.36 13.59
N VAL A 182 19.98 -5.12 12.31
CA VAL A 182 19.47 -3.84 11.82
C VAL A 182 18.30 -4.09 10.87
N LEU A 183 17.19 -3.41 11.12
CA LEU A 183 16.05 -3.34 10.21
C LEU A 183 16.34 -2.34 9.10
N GLY A 184 16.03 -2.73 7.86
CA GLY A 184 16.07 -1.82 6.71
C GLY A 184 14.92 -2.08 5.76
N SER A 185 14.65 -1.10 4.89
CA SER A 185 13.71 -1.26 3.79
C SER A 185 14.40 -1.27 2.44
N ASN A 186 13.96 -2.17 1.56
CA ASN A 186 14.39 -2.16 0.17
C ASN A 186 13.72 -1.00 -0.54
N LYS A 187 14.49 -0.12 -1.19
CA LYS A 187 13.92 1.01 -1.94
C LYS A 187 14.06 0.84 -3.46
N LYS A 188 15.01 0.01 -3.94
CA LYS A 188 15.12 -0.28 -5.36
C LYS A 188 16.03 -1.47 -5.68
N SER A 189 15.68 -2.13 -6.78
CA SER A 189 16.44 -3.19 -7.44
C SER A 189 16.97 -2.71 -8.79
N SER A 190 18.28 -2.78 -9.04
CA SER A 190 18.82 -2.66 -10.41
C SER A 190 19.48 -3.98 -10.82
N GLY A 191 18.77 -4.79 -11.61
CA GLY A 191 19.20 -6.14 -11.98
C GLY A 191 19.07 -7.16 -10.83
N PRO A 192 19.50 -8.41 -11.05
CA PRO A 192 19.32 -9.49 -10.07
C PRO A 192 20.17 -9.31 -8.80
N VAL A 193 21.35 -8.69 -8.91
CA VAL A 193 22.40 -8.79 -7.88
C VAL A 193 22.56 -7.52 -7.03
N THR A 194 22.18 -6.33 -7.53
CA THR A 194 22.48 -5.04 -6.86
C THR A 194 21.21 -4.35 -6.36
N LYS A 195 21.11 -4.16 -5.04
CA LYS A 195 19.95 -3.60 -4.33
C LYS A 195 20.39 -2.42 -3.46
N ALA A 196 19.48 -1.50 -3.16
CA ALA A 196 19.76 -0.43 -2.21
C ALA A 196 18.68 -0.24 -1.16
N TRP A 197 19.18 0.13 0.01
CA TRP A 197 18.48 -0.02 1.26
C TRP A 197 18.74 1.20 2.14
N GLU A 198 17.70 1.68 2.79
CA GLU A 198 17.77 2.80 3.74
C GLU A 198 17.62 2.24 5.16
N PHE A 199 18.58 2.56 6.02
CA PHE A 199 18.62 2.19 7.44
C PHE A 199 18.56 3.46 8.27
N LYS A 200 18.32 3.37 9.58
CA LYS A 200 18.49 4.52 10.49
C LYS A 200 19.20 4.09 11.78
N PRO A 201 20.38 4.64 12.11
CA PRO A 201 20.92 4.54 13.46
C PRO A 201 20.14 5.48 14.39
N LYS A 202 19.83 5.00 15.60
CA LYS A 202 19.02 5.68 16.63
C LYS A 202 19.24 7.20 16.68
N VAL A 203 18.26 7.97 16.19
CA VAL A 203 18.11 9.42 16.45
C VAL A 203 16.61 9.76 16.44
N CYS A 204 16.09 10.17 17.60
CA CYS A 204 14.72 10.66 17.77
C CYS A 204 14.59 12.11 17.28
N TRP A 205 13.49 12.42 16.59
CA TRP A 205 13.11 13.79 16.21
C TRP A 205 11.69 14.06 16.71
N SER A 206 11.42 15.31 17.10
CA SER A 206 10.10 15.83 17.41
C SER A 206 9.35 16.25 16.13
N TYR A 207 8.04 15.98 16.11
CA TYR A 207 7.15 16.32 15.00
C TYR A 207 6.77 17.82 15.06
N ALA A 208 6.72 18.48 13.90
CA ALA A 208 6.24 19.85 13.76
C ALA A 208 5.05 19.88 12.78
N HIS A 209 3.94 20.44 13.26
CA HIS A 209 2.62 20.46 12.63
C HIS A 209 2.57 21.22 11.30
N LYS A 210 1.71 20.75 10.40
CA LYS A 210 1.02 21.60 9.42
C LYS A 210 -0.48 21.28 9.47
N PRO A 211 -1.35 22.26 9.74
CA PRO A 211 -2.79 22.06 9.73
C PRO A 211 -3.31 22.01 8.29
N ALA A 212 -4.24 21.11 8.03
CA ALA A 212 -5.14 21.16 6.89
C ALA A 212 -6.56 21.29 7.44
N GLU A 213 -7.30 22.25 6.91
CA GLU A 213 -8.65 22.61 7.33
C GLU A 213 -9.62 21.47 6.99
N ALA A 214 -10.45 21.07 7.96
CA ALA A 214 -11.50 20.08 7.78
C ALA A 214 -12.85 20.74 8.06
N GLU A 215 -13.69 20.81 7.03
CA GLU A 215 -15.09 21.19 7.14
C GLU A 215 -15.90 20.02 7.73
N SER A 216 -16.62 20.29 8.81
CA SER A 216 -17.56 19.36 9.41
C SER A 216 -18.88 19.40 8.64
N SER A 217 -19.42 18.23 8.28
CA SER A 217 -20.76 18.11 7.70
C SER A 217 -21.67 17.32 8.65
N GLN A 218 -22.83 17.91 8.96
CA GLN A 218 -23.87 17.35 9.81
C GLN A 218 -24.71 16.32 9.04
N CYS A 219 -25.03 15.21 9.69
CA CYS A 219 -25.91 14.17 9.17
C CYS A 219 -27.38 14.55 9.38
N SER A 220 -28.22 14.45 8.33
CA SER A 220 -29.64 14.80 8.40
C SER A 220 -30.56 13.66 7.93
N GLN A 221 -31.52 13.36 8.82
CA GLN A 221 -32.97 13.10 8.66
C GLN A 221 -33.48 11.93 7.78
N PRO A 222 -34.67 11.37 8.10
CA PRO A 222 -35.15 10.07 7.63
C PRO A 222 -35.69 10.12 6.19
N SER A 223 -35.52 8.98 5.50
CA SER A 223 -35.83 8.73 4.09
C SER A 223 -37.30 8.95 3.73
N GLN A 224 -37.55 9.65 2.61
CA GLN A 224 -38.86 9.73 1.95
C GLN A 224 -39.26 8.38 1.30
N CYS A 225 -40.57 8.17 1.15
CA CYS A 225 -41.15 6.97 0.55
C CYS A 225 -40.71 6.76 -0.92
N PHE A 226 -40.57 5.49 -1.32
CA PHE A 226 -40.03 5.07 -2.62
C PHE A 226 -40.99 5.37 -3.79
N ASP A 227 -40.53 6.07 -4.84
CA ASP A 227 -41.29 6.23 -6.11
C ASP A 227 -41.08 5.01 -7.01
N GLY A 228 -42.15 4.29 -7.36
CA GLY A 228 -42.11 3.12 -8.24
C GLY A 228 -41.48 3.39 -9.60
N ARG A 229 -41.55 4.64 -10.12
CA ARG A 229 -40.86 5.03 -11.36
C ARG A 229 -39.34 4.92 -11.28
N LEU A 230 -38.77 5.13 -10.08
CA LEU A 230 -37.32 5.04 -9.87
C LEU A 230 -36.84 3.59 -9.97
N ILE A 231 -37.66 2.61 -9.55
CA ILE A 231 -37.34 1.17 -9.66
C ILE A 231 -37.17 0.79 -11.12
N GLU A 232 -38.18 1.11 -11.93
CA GLU A 232 -38.25 0.76 -13.34
C GLU A 232 -37.15 1.47 -14.14
N TRP A 233 -36.95 2.78 -13.89
CA TRP A 233 -35.91 3.55 -14.57
C TRP A 233 -34.50 3.01 -14.30
N LEU A 234 -34.23 2.58 -13.05
CA LEU A 234 -32.94 2.01 -12.67
C LEU A 234 -32.84 0.51 -12.97
N GLY A 235 -33.91 -0.13 -13.46
CA GLY A 235 -33.98 -1.57 -13.71
C GLY A 235 -33.72 -2.40 -12.44
N LEU A 236 -34.17 -1.92 -11.28
CA LEU A 236 -33.92 -2.55 -9.99
C LEU A 236 -34.70 -3.86 -9.81
N GLU A 237 -35.75 -4.11 -10.61
CA GLU A 237 -36.48 -5.39 -10.59
C GLU A 237 -35.56 -6.60 -10.82
N LYS A 238 -34.47 -6.42 -11.59
CA LYS A 238 -33.46 -7.47 -11.86
C LYS A 238 -32.80 -8.03 -10.61
N PHE A 239 -32.85 -7.27 -9.51
CA PHE A 239 -32.33 -7.73 -8.24
C PHE A 239 -33.38 -8.51 -7.45
N GLY A 240 -34.69 -8.23 -7.53
CA GLY A 240 -35.68 -8.85 -6.65
C GLY A 240 -35.43 -8.49 -5.18
N LEU A 241 -35.32 -7.20 -4.90
CA LEU A 241 -35.14 -6.66 -3.56
C LEU A 241 -36.46 -6.72 -2.78
N ASN A 242 -36.38 -6.90 -1.46
CA ASN A 242 -37.54 -6.69 -0.58
C ASN A 242 -37.68 -5.21 -0.21
N ASP A 243 -38.77 -4.84 0.46
CA ASP A 243 -39.10 -3.43 0.76
C ASP A 243 -38.01 -2.72 1.58
N SER A 244 -37.37 -3.41 2.54
CA SER A 244 -36.32 -2.79 3.37
C SER A 244 -35.05 -2.53 2.59
N GLN A 245 -34.65 -3.47 1.71
CA GLN A 245 -33.53 -3.27 0.81
C GLN A 245 -33.84 -2.18 -0.21
N LEU A 246 -35.05 -2.18 -0.76
CA LEU A 246 -35.51 -1.17 -1.70
C LEU A 246 -35.43 0.21 -1.06
N ASN A 247 -36.08 0.43 0.10
CA ASN A 247 -36.01 1.69 0.84
C ASN A 247 -34.58 2.16 1.09
N ALA A 248 -33.66 1.25 1.44
CA ALA A 248 -32.25 1.58 1.63
C ALA A 248 -31.56 2.02 0.32
N VAL A 249 -31.89 1.41 -0.83
CA VAL A 249 -31.41 1.88 -2.14
C VAL A 249 -31.98 3.26 -2.47
N SER A 250 -33.26 3.51 -2.19
CA SER A 250 -33.91 4.82 -2.45
C SER A 250 -33.19 5.94 -1.76
N ASP A 251 -32.94 5.74 -0.46
CA ASP A 251 -32.38 6.75 0.40
C ASP A 251 -30.96 7.08 -0.04
N CYS A 252 -30.23 6.11 -0.57
CA CYS A 252 -28.92 6.35 -1.19
C CYS A 252 -29.06 7.09 -2.53
N VAL A 253 -30.05 6.74 -3.37
CA VAL A 253 -30.23 7.33 -4.71
C VAL A 253 -30.75 8.75 -4.66
N SER A 254 -31.66 9.09 -3.74
CA SER A 254 -32.19 10.45 -3.58
C SER A 254 -31.08 11.46 -3.28
N LEU A 255 -30.07 11.03 -2.52
CA LEU A 255 -28.89 11.84 -2.21
C LEU A 255 -27.93 12.00 -3.37
N MET A 256 -27.98 11.12 -4.37
CA MET A 256 -27.12 11.23 -5.54
C MET A 256 -27.42 12.48 -6.37
N ASP A 257 -28.60 13.09 -6.24
CA ASP A 257 -28.94 14.33 -6.94
C ASP A 257 -28.59 15.59 -6.12
N SER A 258 -28.22 15.41 -4.85
CA SER A 258 -27.81 16.50 -3.96
C SER A 258 -26.31 16.76 -4.04
N ASN A 259 -25.89 18.02 -3.86
CA ASN A 259 -24.48 18.40 -3.76
C ASN A 259 -23.91 18.25 -2.34
N SER A 260 -24.71 17.79 -1.38
CA SER A 260 -24.33 17.64 0.03
C SER A 260 -23.53 16.35 0.27
N SER A 261 -22.40 16.47 0.96
CA SER A 261 -21.72 15.32 1.54
C SER A 261 -22.60 14.68 2.63
N SER A 262 -22.83 13.38 2.51
CA SER A 262 -23.63 12.63 3.49
C SER A 262 -23.02 11.26 3.73
N ILE A 263 -23.16 10.75 4.96
CA ILE A 263 -22.74 9.42 5.36
C ILE A 263 -24.00 8.62 5.69
N LYS A 264 -24.16 7.47 5.03
CA LYS A 264 -25.26 6.53 5.29
C LYS A 264 -24.70 5.20 5.78
N LEU A 265 -25.29 4.69 6.86
CA LEU A 265 -24.96 3.38 7.40
C LEU A 265 -26.02 2.37 6.95
N LEU A 266 -25.64 1.46 6.05
CA LEU A 266 -26.45 0.29 5.74
C LEU A 266 -26.10 -0.84 6.70
N TRP A 267 -27.05 -1.18 7.56
CA TRP A 267 -26.91 -2.29 8.50
C TRP A 267 -27.82 -3.46 8.11
N GLY A 268 -27.31 -4.69 8.27
CA GLY A 268 -28.07 -5.89 7.95
C GLY A 268 -27.52 -7.15 8.65
N PRO A 269 -28.36 -7.96 9.31
CA PRO A 269 -27.95 -9.24 9.88
C PRO A 269 -27.32 -10.21 8.86
N PRO A 270 -26.65 -11.29 9.30
CA PRO A 270 -26.19 -12.34 8.40
C PRO A 270 -27.35 -12.89 7.53
N GLY A 271 -27.08 -13.16 6.25
CA GLY A 271 -28.08 -13.71 5.32
C GLY A 271 -29.09 -12.70 4.74
N THR A 272 -29.13 -11.43 5.18
CA THR A 272 -30.14 -10.45 4.70
C THR A 272 -29.84 -9.82 3.34
N GLY A 273 -28.88 -10.36 2.59
CA GLY A 273 -28.59 -9.90 1.24
C GLY A 273 -27.83 -8.56 1.14
N LYS A 274 -27.03 -8.17 2.14
CA LYS A 274 -26.22 -6.93 2.11
C LYS A 274 -25.47 -6.70 0.78
N THR A 275 -24.76 -7.73 0.29
CA THR A 275 -24.01 -7.64 -0.98
C THR A 275 -24.93 -7.37 -2.16
N LYS A 276 -26.15 -7.94 -2.14
CA LYS A 276 -27.18 -7.72 -3.15
C LYS A 276 -27.63 -6.25 -3.14
N THR A 277 -27.96 -5.70 -1.97
CA THR A 277 -28.33 -4.29 -1.81
C THR A 277 -27.21 -3.35 -2.23
N ILE A 278 -25.96 -3.61 -1.83
CA ILE A 278 -24.80 -2.82 -2.25
C ILE A 278 -24.63 -2.87 -3.78
N SER A 279 -24.79 -4.04 -4.39
CA SER A 279 -24.71 -4.17 -5.86
C SER A 279 -25.80 -3.37 -6.56
N SER A 280 -27.01 -3.30 -5.98
CA SER A 280 -28.12 -2.47 -6.49
C SER A 280 -27.85 -0.98 -6.37
N ILE A 281 -27.26 -0.53 -5.26
CA ILE A 281 -26.85 0.87 -5.08
C ILE A 281 -25.77 1.24 -6.11
N LEU A 282 -24.75 0.39 -6.25
CA LEU A 282 -23.67 0.62 -7.23
C LEU A 282 -24.18 0.62 -8.66
N TRP A 283 -25.14 -0.27 -8.98
CA TRP A 283 -25.82 -0.27 -10.28
C TRP A 283 -26.59 1.03 -10.52
N ALA A 284 -27.34 1.50 -9.54
CA ALA A 284 -28.05 2.77 -9.63
C ALA A 284 -27.11 3.97 -9.84
N MET A 285 -25.98 4.00 -9.11
CA MET A 285 -24.95 5.02 -9.29
C MET A 285 -24.38 5.00 -10.72
N LEU A 286 -24.15 3.80 -11.26
CA LEU A 286 -23.62 3.60 -12.60
C LEU A 286 -24.59 4.09 -13.69
N ILE A 287 -25.88 3.75 -13.58
CA ILE A 287 -26.94 4.24 -14.49
C ILE A 287 -27.07 5.76 -14.45
N LYS A 288 -26.93 6.37 -13.26
CA LYS A 288 -26.93 7.84 -13.11
C LYS A 288 -25.62 8.53 -13.54
N GLY A 289 -24.66 7.78 -14.08
CA GLY A 289 -23.37 8.32 -14.54
C GLY A 289 -22.50 8.90 -13.40
N ARG A 290 -22.71 8.46 -12.16
CA ARG A 290 -21.91 8.91 -11.01
C ARG A 290 -20.59 8.15 -10.96
N ARG A 291 -19.49 8.89 -10.77
CA ARG A 291 -18.16 8.31 -10.53
C ARG A 291 -18.12 7.75 -9.11
N THR A 292 -18.10 6.43 -9.00
CA THR A 292 -18.21 5.74 -7.72
C THR A 292 -16.97 4.89 -7.44
N LEU A 293 -16.44 5.01 -6.21
CA LEU A 293 -15.42 4.12 -5.68
C LEU A 293 -16.08 3.10 -4.75
N ALA A 294 -15.99 1.81 -5.11
CA ALA A 294 -16.43 0.71 -4.27
C ALA A 294 -15.23 0.01 -3.63
N CYS A 295 -15.22 -0.09 -2.30
CA CYS A 295 -14.17 -0.73 -1.53
C CYS A 295 -14.75 -1.84 -0.64
N ALA A 296 -13.98 -2.90 -0.40
CA ALA A 296 -14.31 -3.91 0.58
C ALA A 296 -13.04 -4.38 1.32
N PRO A 297 -13.15 -4.89 2.56
CA PRO A 297 -11.99 -5.30 3.36
C PRO A 297 -11.18 -6.45 2.75
N THR A 298 -11.79 -7.30 1.91
CA THR A 298 -11.15 -8.47 1.33
C THR A 298 -11.22 -8.47 -0.19
N ASN A 299 -10.19 -9.00 -0.84
CA ASN A 299 -10.18 -9.19 -2.29
C ASN A 299 -11.38 -10.01 -2.77
N THR A 300 -11.77 -11.06 -2.04
CA THR A 300 -12.92 -11.90 -2.38
C THR A 300 -14.22 -11.10 -2.43
N ALA A 301 -14.44 -10.21 -1.45
CA ALA A 301 -15.63 -9.36 -1.44
C ALA A 301 -15.62 -8.34 -2.59
N VAL A 302 -14.46 -7.74 -2.90
CA VAL A 302 -14.31 -6.85 -4.07
C VAL A 302 -14.64 -7.60 -5.36
N LEU A 303 -14.11 -8.82 -5.54
CA LEU A 303 -14.34 -9.63 -6.73
C LEU A 303 -15.80 -10.08 -6.84
N GLU A 304 -16.48 -10.40 -5.74
CA GLU A 304 -17.90 -10.75 -5.74
C GLU A 304 -18.78 -9.58 -6.21
N ILE A 305 -18.53 -8.38 -5.69
CA ILE A 305 -19.28 -7.18 -6.09
C ILE A 305 -18.98 -6.85 -7.56
N ALA A 306 -17.71 -6.86 -7.96
CA ALA A 306 -17.31 -6.62 -9.35
C ALA A 306 -17.97 -7.62 -10.30
N ALA A 307 -18.00 -8.91 -9.94
CA ALA A 307 -18.65 -9.97 -10.69
C ALA A 307 -20.14 -9.69 -10.95
N ARG A 308 -20.87 -9.30 -9.91
CA ARG A 308 -22.30 -9.00 -10.00
C ARG A 308 -22.57 -7.84 -10.95
N ILE A 309 -21.83 -6.73 -10.81
CA ILE A 309 -22.04 -5.55 -11.65
C ILE A 309 -21.63 -5.83 -13.09
N VAL A 310 -20.49 -6.47 -13.33
CA VAL A 310 -20.03 -6.84 -14.68
C VAL A 310 -21.04 -7.73 -15.40
N ASN A 311 -21.63 -8.69 -14.70
CA ASN A 311 -22.65 -9.58 -15.27
C ASN A 311 -23.94 -8.82 -15.63
N LEU A 312 -24.32 -7.82 -14.82
CA LEU A 312 -25.48 -6.96 -15.12
C LEU A 312 -25.20 -6.07 -16.34
N THR A 313 -24.04 -5.43 -16.39
CA THR A 313 -23.63 -4.59 -17.53
C THR A 313 -23.53 -5.41 -18.82
N ALA A 314 -23.02 -6.63 -18.77
CA ALA A 314 -22.95 -7.51 -19.94
C ALA A 314 -24.33 -7.94 -20.47
N LYS A 315 -25.36 -7.92 -19.61
CA LYS A 315 -26.75 -8.24 -19.97
C LYS A 315 -27.58 -7.00 -20.32
N SER A 316 -27.06 -5.79 -20.09
CA SER A 316 -27.76 -4.55 -20.41
C SER A 316 -27.68 -4.30 -21.91
N SER A 317 -28.82 -4.24 -22.58
CA SER A 317 -28.93 -4.00 -24.02
C SER A 317 -29.34 -2.57 -24.38
N ASP A 318 -29.53 -1.72 -23.38
CA ASP A 318 -30.00 -0.34 -23.52
C ASP A 318 -28.91 0.65 -23.96
N GLY A 319 -27.64 0.22 -23.96
CA GLY A 319 -26.51 1.05 -24.37
C GLY A 319 -26.19 2.19 -23.41
N THR A 320 -26.80 2.20 -22.22
CA THR A 320 -26.58 3.26 -21.20
C THR A 320 -25.30 3.04 -20.41
N VAL A 321 -24.90 1.77 -20.23
CA VAL A 321 -23.74 1.37 -19.44
C VAL A 321 -22.87 0.41 -20.24
N PHE A 322 -21.57 0.66 -20.25
CA PHE A 322 -20.59 -0.17 -20.92
C PHE A 322 -19.67 -0.85 -19.91
N LEU A 323 -19.13 -2.02 -20.27
CA LEU A 323 -18.10 -2.67 -19.46
C LEU A 323 -16.91 -1.74 -19.21
N ASN A 324 -16.62 -0.83 -20.14
CA ASN A 324 -15.53 0.15 -20.03
C ASN A 324 -15.71 1.13 -18.87
N ASP A 325 -16.93 1.35 -18.40
CA ASP A 325 -17.23 2.25 -17.27
C ASP A 325 -16.83 1.65 -15.91
N ILE A 326 -16.54 0.34 -15.89
CA ILE A 326 -16.13 -0.38 -14.69
C ILE A 326 -14.63 -0.64 -14.73
N VAL A 327 -13.92 -0.26 -13.67
CA VAL A 327 -12.50 -0.56 -13.49
C VAL A 327 -12.28 -1.34 -12.19
N LEU A 328 -11.67 -2.51 -12.31
CA LEU A 328 -11.18 -3.28 -11.18
C LEU A 328 -9.69 -3.01 -10.98
N PHE A 329 -9.32 -2.53 -9.79
CA PHE A 329 -7.94 -2.19 -9.43
C PHE A 329 -7.45 -3.05 -8.25
N GLY A 330 -6.19 -3.46 -8.30
CA GLY A 330 -5.57 -4.26 -7.25
C GLY A 330 -4.42 -5.13 -7.76
N ASN A 331 -3.81 -5.90 -6.85
CA ASN A 331 -2.70 -6.79 -7.17
C ASN A 331 -3.20 -8.08 -7.84
N LYS A 332 -2.77 -8.35 -9.09
CA LYS A 332 -3.20 -9.50 -9.90
C LYS A 332 -3.03 -10.84 -9.17
N LYS A 333 -1.87 -11.05 -8.53
CA LYS A 333 -1.54 -12.30 -7.82
C LYS A 333 -2.40 -12.49 -6.57
N LYS A 334 -2.58 -11.43 -5.77
CA LYS A 334 -3.40 -11.49 -4.54
C LYS A 334 -4.91 -11.62 -4.84
N MET A 335 -5.37 -11.11 -5.98
CA MET A 335 -6.75 -11.23 -6.43
C MET A 335 -7.01 -12.51 -7.25
N LYS A 336 -5.98 -13.26 -7.62
CA LYS A 336 -6.09 -14.47 -8.46
C LYS A 336 -6.87 -14.22 -9.77
N ILE A 337 -6.57 -13.11 -10.45
CA ILE A 337 -7.21 -12.77 -11.73
C ILE A 337 -6.42 -13.44 -12.86
N ASP A 338 -6.97 -14.53 -13.38
CA ASP A 338 -6.45 -15.21 -14.56
C ASP A 338 -6.86 -14.49 -15.85
N ASN A 339 -6.09 -14.69 -16.92
CA ASN A 339 -6.31 -13.98 -18.19
C ASN A 339 -7.66 -14.34 -18.84
N ASP A 340 -8.10 -15.59 -18.71
CA ASP A 340 -9.38 -16.08 -19.27
C ASP A 340 -10.59 -15.77 -18.36
N TYR A 341 -10.36 -15.23 -17.17
CA TYR A 341 -11.45 -14.90 -16.26
C TYR A 341 -12.20 -13.67 -16.77
N TYR A 342 -13.53 -13.70 -16.80
CA TYR A 342 -14.34 -12.59 -17.35
C TYR A 342 -14.09 -11.23 -16.67
N LEU A 343 -13.62 -11.20 -15.42
CA LEU A 343 -13.21 -9.94 -14.76
C LEU A 343 -11.92 -9.34 -15.33
N SER A 344 -11.10 -10.10 -16.09
CA SER A 344 -9.93 -9.57 -16.79
C SER A 344 -10.30 -8.47 -17.79
N LYS A 345 -11.55 -8.49 -18.30
CA LYS A 345 -12.08 -7.42 -19.17
C LYS A 345 -12.20 -6.07 -18.47
N VAL A 346 -12.43 -6.06 -17.15
CA VAL A 346 -12.52 -4.85 -16.33
C VAL A 346 -11.28 -4.57 -15.49
N TYR A 347 -10.36 -5.52 -15.40
CA TYR A 347 -9.11 -5.33 -14.66
C TYR A 347 -8.18 -4.31 -15.34
N LEU A 348 -7.73 -3.31 -14.57
CA LEU A 348 -6.98 -2.16 -15.09
C LEU A 348 -5.71 -2.58 -15.84
N ASN A 349 -4.88 -3.45 -15.26
CA ASN A 349 -3.62 -3.84 -15.89
C ASN A 349 -3.86 -4.64 -17.17
N SER A 350 -4.85 -5.54 -17.18
CA SER A 350 -5.23 -6.27 -18.41
C SER A 350 -5.82 -5.35 -19.49
N ARG A 351 -6.45 -4.23 -19.12
CA ARG A 351 -6.83 -3.18 -20.09
C ARG A 351 -5.60 -2.46 -20.64
N ALA A 352 -4.68 -2.05 -19.77
CA ALA A 352 -3.46 -1.39 -20.18
C ALA A 352 -2.62 -2.27 -21.12
N GLU A 353 -2.47 -3.56 -20.81
CA GLU A 353 -1.77 -4.55 -21.65
C GLU A 353 -2.43 -4.68 -23.04
N ARG A 354 -3.77 -4.75 -23.10
CA ARG A 354 -4.51 -4.79 -24.38
C ARG A 354 -4.39 -3.51 -25.19
N LEU A 355 -4.25 -2.36 -24.53
CA LEU A 355 -4.11 -1.06 -25.18
C LEU A 355 -2.66 -0.76 -25.59
N LEU A 356 -1.67 -1.43 -24.99
CA LEU A 356 -0.25 -1.19 -25.25
C LEU A 356 0.13 -1.24 -26.75
N PRO A 357 -0.35 -2.21 -27.56
CA PRO A 357 -0.07 -2.24 -29.00
C PRO A 357 -0.57 -1.01 -29.75
N CYS A 358 -1.68 -0.40 -29.29
CA CYS A 358 -2.24 0.79 -29.90
C CYS A 358 -1.28 1.99 -29.78
N PHE A 359 -0.37 2.01 -28.81
CA PHE A 359 0.56 3.14 -28.60
C PHE A 359 1.94 2.91 -29.20
N LYS A 360 2.16 1.86 -30.00
CA LYS A 360 3.44 1.61 -30.68
C LYS A 360 3.71 2.63 -31.78
N SER A 361 4.96 3.08 -31.91
CA SER A 361 5.34 4.16 -32.83
C SER A 361 5.00 3.90 -34.30
N ASN A 362 5.20 2.67 -34.79
CA ASN A 362 5.09 2.32 -36.21
C ASN A 362 3.90 1.40 -36.53
N THR A 363 3.13 0.99 -35.53
CA THR A 363 1.96 0.09 -35.72
C THR A 363 0.78 0.50 -34.86
N GLY A 364 0.90 1.60 -34.12
CA GLY A 364 -0.12 2.09 -33.21
C GLY A 364 -1.16 2.95 -33.92
N TRP A 365 -2.21 3.31 -33.17
CA TRP A 365 -3.36 4.06 -33.66
C TRP A 365 -2.95 5.36 -34.36
N ARG A 366 -1.93 6.07 -33.83
CA ARG A 366 -1.44 7.31 -34.42
C ARG A 366 -0.81 7.08 -35.79
N HIS A 367 -0.02 6.02 -35.94
CA HIS A 367 0.56 5.67 -37.23
C HIS A 367 -0.52 5.27 -38.23
N CYS A 368 -1.45 4.40 -37.83
CA CYS A 368 -2.56 3.99 -38.68
C CYS A 368 -3.43 5.19 -39.11
N LEU A 369 -3.64 6.16 -38.21
CA LEU A 369 -4.38 7.38 -38.52
C LEU A 369 -3.63 8.26 -39.52
N CYS A 370 -2.31 8.42 -39.39
CA CYS A 370 -1.50 9.16 -40.36
C CYS A 370 -1.56 8.50 -41.74
N VAL A 371 -1.38 7.17 -41.81
CA VAL A 371 -1.48 6.43 -43.09
C VAL A 371 -2.87 6.57 -43.71
N LEU A 372 -3.93 6.56 -42.91
CA LEU A 372 -5.29 6.77 -43.39
C LEU A 372 -5.47 8.18 -43.96
N ILE A 373 -4.91 9.20 -43.31
CA ILE A 373 -4.94 10.60 -43.80
C ILE A 373 -4.19 10.72 -45.12
N ASP A 374 -2.96 10.19 -45.19
CA ASP A 374 -2.14 10.21 -46.43
C ASP A 374 -2.83 9.47 -47.59
N LEU A 375 -3.72 8.51 -47.30
CA LEU A 375 -4.50 7.79 -48.31
C LEU A 375 -5.77 8.54 -48.74
N LEU A 376 -6.27 9.47 -47.90
CA LEU A 376 -7.49 10.25 -48.13
C LEU A 376 -7.23 11.63 -48.72
N ASP A 377 -6.03 12.20 -48.54
CA ASP A 377 -5.58 13.46 -49.15
C ASP A 377 -4.54 13.17 -50.26
N PRO A 378 -4.94 13.16 -51.55
CA PRO A 378 -4.06 12.85 -52.69
C PRO A 378 -2.97 13.88 -52.98
#